data_AF-A0A7C0Z4J6-F1
#
_entry.id   AF-A0A7C0Z4J6-F1
#
_cell.length_a   1.000
_cell.length_b   1.000
_cell.length_c   1.000
_cell.angle_alpha   90.00
_cell.angle_beta   90.00
_cell.angle_gamma   90.00
#
_symmetry.space_group_name_H-M   'P 1'
#
loop_
_entity.id
_entity.type
_entity.pdbx_description
1 polymer ?
#
loop_
_entity_poly.entity_id
_entity_poly.type
_entity_poly.pdbx_seq_one_letter_code
_entity_poly.pdbx_strand_id
1 'polypeptide(L)'
;MGVIGKVIGIVGTPHSGKTVFVNQLYNYLRQLGVSFFVQSACPDGEGRWTASTDHEVVKKIRVKGKFDEVFIEHQKKAIQGLKENFQVVLLDLGGLPSKENEELLKFCDYYIFLKRPDKPELIQKWQELLDFIGHLKPLAVFDSIWQGEAVVRKDPKIFRGILVKLDRSGVPEDTREVIKSFAEYLKQKFGGTKIDSKFKIEVKDFNDFIFVSVVIGENGIIEVAELPELLRVVREAVGTKYYGKGVVISGRLPIWAHSAIAHILHPARFIAHFDPRLKGGVIVATHDPRYNIGQIIPINL
;
A
#
# COMPACT_ATOMS: atom_id res chain seq x y z
N MET A 1 6.50 23.40 -2.33
CA MET A 1 5.20 22.87 -1.88
C MET A 1 5.10 21.45 -2.38
N GLY A 2 5.12 20.45 -1.50
CA GLY A 2 5.06 19.05 -1.92
C GLY A 2 3.73 18.75 -2.63
N VAL A 3 3.79 17.96 -3.70
CA VAL A 3 2.59 17.51 -4.42
C VAL A 3 1.76 16.65 -3.48
N ILE A 4 0.50 17.02 -3.23
CA ILE A 4 -0.46 16.16 -2.51
C ILE A 4 -0.77 14.96 -3.41
N GLY A 5 -0.53 13.76 -2.88
CA GLY A 5 -0.80 12.49 -3.54
C GLY A 5 -2.25 12.29 -3.94
N LYS A 6 -2.45 11.41 -4.92
CA LYS A 6 -3.76 11.06 -5.47
C LYS A 6 -4.31 9.79 -4.85
N VAL A 7 -5.59 9.81 -4.49
CA VAL A 7 -6.26 8.66 -3.87
C VAL A 7 -7.14 7.98 -4.92
N ILE A 8 -6.98 6.67 -5.07
CA ILE A 8 -7.67 5.84 -6.05
C ILE A 8 -8.50 4.78 -5.29
N GLY A 9 -9.82 4.91 -5.35
CA GLY A 9 -10.74 3.92 -4.80
C GLY A 9 -10.77 2.66 -5.67
N ILE A 10 -10.55 1.50 -5.07
CA ILE A 10 -10.68 0.20 -5.73
C ILE A 10 -12.02 -0.39 -5.31
N VAL A 11 -12.97 -0.32 -6.23
CA VAL A 11 -14.34 -0.79 -6.05
C VAL A 11 -14.59 -1.99 -6.96
N GLY A 12 -15.62 -2.76 -6.64
CA GLY A 12 -15.97 -3.89 -7.48
C GLY A 12 -16.86 -4.88 -6.79
N THR A 13 -17.56 -5.66 -7.60
CA THR A 13 -18.46 -6.72 -7.12
C THR A 13 -17.75 -7.76 -6.24
N PRO A 14 -18.44 -8.49 -5.35
CA PRO A 14 -17.85 -9.55 -4.55
C PRO A 14 -17.31 -10.68 -5.45
N HIS A 15 -16.15 -11.23 -5.09
CA HIS A 15 -15.46 -12.29 -5.82
C HIS A 15 -15.02 -11.95 -7.25
N SER A 16 -14.82 -10.65 -7.58
CA SER A 16 -14.20 -10.21 -8.84
C SER A 16 -12.67 -10.27 -8.84
N GLY A 17 -12.06 -10.96 -7.87
CA GLY A 17 -10.60 -11.07 -7.79
C GLY A 17 -9.86 -9.80 -7.38
N LYS A 18 -10.52 -8.80 -6.77
CA LYS A 18 -9.88 -7.54 -6.34
C LYS A 18 -8.58 -7.72 -5.58
N THR A 19 -8.56 -8.55 -4.54
CA THR A 19 -7.35 -8.80 -3.75
C THR A 19 -6.21 -9.36 -4.60
N VAL A 20 -6.52 -10.25 -5.56
CA VAL A 20 -5.56 -10.83 -6.51
C VAL A 20 -5.04 -9.74 -7.45
N PHE A 21 -5.94 -8.94 -8.04
CA PHE A 21 -5.59 -7.81 -8.89
C PHE A 21 -4.70 -6.79 -8.17
N VAL A 22 -5.07 -6.37 -6.96
CA VAL A 22 -4.31 -5.42 -6.13
C VAL A 22 -2.93 -5.97 -5.82
N ASN A 23 -2.81 -7.27 -5.53
CA ASN A 23 -1.51 -7.88 -5.26
C ASN A 23 -0.61 -7.94 -6.52
N GLN A 24 -1.16 -8.28 -7.68
CA GLN A 24 -0.41 -8.24 -8.95
C GLN A 24 0.01 -6.81 -9.29
N LEU A 25 -0.91 -5.86 -9.19
CA LEU A 25 -0.64 -4.44 -9.44
C LEU A 25 0.43 -3.91 -8.48
N TYR A 26 0.38 -4.28 -7.20
CA TYR A 26 1.40 -3.93 -6.21
C TYR A 26 2.79 -4.32 -6.68
N ASN A 27 2.97 -5.56 -7.14
CA ASN A 27 4.27 -6.08 -7.56
C ASN A 27 4.82 -5.30 -8.77
N TYR A 28 3.98 -5.02 -9.76
CA TYR A 28 4.40 -4.22 -10.91
C TYR A 28 4.71 -2.78 -10.55
N LEU A 29 3.87 -2.12 -9.72
CA LEU A 29 4.14 -0.74 -9.29
C LEU A 29 5.44 -0.64 -8.48
N ARG A 30 5.79 -1.66 -7.69
CA ARG A 30 7.10 -1.75 -7.02
C ARG A 30 8.24 -1.79 -8.01
N GLN A 31 8.19 -2.70 -8.98
CA GLN A 31 9.22 -2.84 -10.02
C GLN A 31 9.36 -1.59 -10.88
N LEU A 32 8.28 -0.83 -11.07
CA LEU A 32 8.26 0.42 -11.81
C LEU A 32 8.71 1.63 -10.98
N GLY A 33 8.95 1.46 -9.67
CA GLY A 33 9.42 2.52 -8.78
C GLY A 33 8.37 3.59 -8.47
N VAL A 34 7.08 3.26 -8.59
CA VAL A 34 5.99 4.21 -8.31
C VAL A 34 5.90 4.46 -6.80
N SER A 35 5.68 5.70 -6.38
CA SER A 35 5.45 6.03 -4.97
C SER A 35 3.98 5.79 -4.61
N PHE A 36 3.63 4.59 -4.13
CA PHE A 36 2.24 4.22 -3.86
C PHE A 36 1.99 3.48 -2.54
N PHE A 37 0.87 3.69 -1.83
CA PHE A 37 0.49 2.87 -0.68
C PHE A 37 -0.82 2.13 -0.94
N VAL A 38 -0.97 0.90 -0.43
CA VAL A 38 -2.26 0.18 -0.46
C VAL A 38 -2.85 0.20 0.94
N GLN A 39 -3.97 0.90 1.09
CA GLN A 39 -4.74 0.95 2.32
C GLN A 39 -5.97 0.05 2.19
N SER A 40 -6.01 -1.04 2.97
CA SER A 40 -7.23 -1.83 3.14
C SER A 40 -8.25 -0.99 3.92
N ALA A 41 -9.39 -0.71 3.29
CA ALA A 41 -10.47 0.11 3.83
C ALA A 41 -11.79 -0.67 3.91
N CYS A 42 -11.66 -1.98 4.11
CA CYS A 42 -12.74 -2.90 4.39
C CYS A 42 -12.38 -3.68 5.66
N PRO A 43 -13.23 -3.71 6.70
CA PRO A 43 -13.00 -4.45 7.93
C PRO A 43 -13.34 -5.92 7.74
N ASP A 44 -12.99 -6.49 6.59
CA ASP A 44 -13.28 -7.89 6.27
C ASP A 44 -12.20 -8.84 6.80
N GLY A 45 -11.17 -8.33 7.50
CA GLY A 45 -10.07 -9.15 8.01
C GLY A 45 -9.15 -9.71 6.93
N GLU A 46 -9.30 -9.27 5.68
CA GLU A 46 -8.37 -9.59 4.60
C GLU A 46 -7.31 -8.50 4.43
N GLY A 47 -6.45 -8.69 3.43
CA GLY A 47 -5.35 -7.81 3.12
C GLY A 47 -4.27 -8.55 2.34
N ARG A 48 -3.11 -7.93 2.16
CA ARG A 48 -2.03 -8.53 1.36
C ARG A 48 -1.52 -9.86 1.94
N TRP A 49 -1.52 -10.02 3.27
CA TRP A 49 -1.12 -11.28 3.91
C TRP A 49 -1.98 -12.46 3.45
N THR A 50 -3.26 -12.23 3.14
CA THR A 50 -4.16 -13.30 2.66
C THR A 50 -3.86 -13.74 1.22
N ALA A 51 -3.19 -12.90 0.43
CA ALA A 51 -2.80 -13.24 -0.93
C ALA A 51 -1.53 -14.11 -0.97
N SER A 52 -0.70 -14.04 0.08
CA SER A 52 0.55 -14.78 0.21
C SER A 52 0.46 -15.98 1.16
N THR A 53 -0.73 -16.33 1.62
CA THR A 53 -0.96 -17.37 2.63
C THR A 53 -1.93 -18.41 2.11
N ASP A 54 -1.70 -19.68 2.48
CA ASP A 54 -2.62 -20.79 2.20
C ASP A 54 -4.06 -20.44 2.63
N HIS A 55 -5.02 -20.76 1.77
CA HIS A 55 -6.42 -20.44 1.99
C HIS A 55 -6.99 -21.05 3.27
N GLU A 56 -6.58 -22.26 3.63
CA GLU A 56 -7.05 -22.94 4.85
C GLU A 56 -6.49 -22.28 6.11
N VAL A 57 -5.28 -21.73 6.05
CA VAL A 57 -4.71 -20.93 7.14
C VAL A 57 -5.48 -19.61 7.28
N VAL A 58 -5.74 -18.92 6.16
CA VAL A 58 -6.53 -17.68 6.16
C VAL A 58 -7.89 -17.89 6.81
N LYS A 59 -8.61 -18.97 6.46
CA LYS A 59 -9.92 -19.29 7.06
C LYS A 59 -9.86 -19.44 8.59
N LYS A 60 -8.78 -20.01 9.12
CA LYS A 60 -8.63 -20.27 10.55
C LYS A 60 -8.33 -19.02 11.38
N ILE A 61 -7.52 -18.11 10.85
CA ILE A 61 -6.99 -16.97 11.65
C ILE A 61 -7.63 -15.62 11.31
N ARG A 62 -8.42 -15.55 10.23
CA ARG A 62 -9.09 -14.32 9.80
C ARG A 62 -10.19 -13.92 10.79
N VAL A 63 -10.07 -12.71 11.31
CA VAL A 63 -11.09 -12.07 12.16
C VAL A 63 -11.70 -10.88 11.41
N LYS A 64 -13.02 -10.90 11.21
CA LYS A 64 -13.76 -9.81 10.58
C LYS A 64 -14.08 -8.73 11.61
N GLY A 65 -13.85 -7.48 11.26
CA GLY A 65 -14.32 -6.32 12.00
C GLY A 65 -15.70 -5.87 11.53
N LYS A 66 -16.07 -4.64 11.90
CA LYS A 66 -17.32 -4.01 11.50
C LYS A 66 -17.04 -2.65 10.87
N PHE A 67 -17.90 -2.26 9.94
CA PHE A 67 -17.99 -0.89 9.48
C PHE A 67 -18.71 -0.09 10.58
N ASP A 68 -17.92 0.53 11.46
CA ASP A 68 -18.41 1.44 12.49
C ASP A 68 -17.77 2.83 12.33
N GLU A 69 -18.31 3.82 13.05
CA GLU A 69 -17.85 5.21 12.98
C GLU A 69 -16.36 5.33 13.34
N VAL A 70 -15.89 4.53 14.31
CA VAL A 70 -14.49 4.53 14.75
C VAL A 70 -13.57 4.06 13.62
N PHE A 71 -13.94 3.00 12.91
CA PHE A 71 -13.22 2.50 11.74
C PHE A 71 -13.17 3.56 10.63
N ILE A 72 -14.30 4.21 10.34
CA ILE A 72 -14.35 5.22 9.29
C ILE A 72 -13.48 6.43 9.62
N GLU A 73 -13.54 6.94 10.84
CA GLU A 73 -12.68 8.05 11.28
C GLU A 73 -11.20 7.67 11.26
N HIS A 74 -10.87 6.43 11.63
CA HIS A 74 -9.51 5.92 11.49
C HIS A 74 -9.04 5.93 10.02
N GLN A 75 -9.87 5.44 9.10
CA GLN A 75 -9.56 5.40 7.67
C GLN A 75 -9.41 6.82 7.08
N LYS A 76 -10.27 7.77 7.45
CA LYS A 76 -10.16 9.17 7.01
C LYS A 76 -8.82 9.78 7.41
N LYS A 77 -8.41 9.60 8.67
CA LYS A 77 -7.10 10.06 9.17
C LYS A 77 -5.94 9.38 8.44
N ALA A 78 -6.03 8.07 8.23
CA ALA A 78 -5.02 7.32 7.49
C ALA A 78 -4.86 7.83 6.06
N ILE A 79 -5.96 8.06 5.32
CA ILE A 79 -5.93 8.60 3.96
C ILE A 79 -5.21 9.96 3.92
N GLN A 80 -5.50 10.84 4.88
CA GLN A 80 -4.87 12.16 4.97
C GLN A 80 -3.35 12.07 5.22
N GLY A 81 -2.91 11.20 6.13
CA GLY A 81 -1.47 11.00 6.37
C GLY A 81 -0.75 10.37 5.17
N LEU A 82 -1.39 9.41 4.51
CA LEU A 82 -0.81 8.69 3.39
C LEU A 82 -0.64 9.58 2.15
N LYS A 83 -1.60 10.44 1.81
CA LYS A 83 -1.50 11.32 0.62
C LYS A 83 -0.39 12.38 0.72
N GLU A 84 0.10 12.67 1.91
CA GLU A 84 1.24 13.59 2.10
C GLU A 84 2.59 12.90 1.86
N ASN A 85 2.63 11.57 1.93
CA ASN A 85 3.86 10.78 1.86
C ASN A 85 3.98 9.93 0.58
N PHE A 86 2.88 9.70 -0.13
CA PHE A 86 2.85 8.88 -1.34
C PHE A 86 2.17 9.60 -2.49
N GLN A 87 2.70 9.45 -3.71
CA GLN A 87 2.08 10.02 -4.91
C GLN A 87 0.73 9.37 -5.23
N VAL A 88 0.57 8.08 -4.87
CA VAL A 88 -0.65 7.29 -5.09
C VAL A 88 -1.06 6.58 -3.82
N VAL A 89 -2.34 6.63 -3.46
CA VAL A 89 -2.92 5.81 -2.38
C VAL A 89 -4.04 4.97 -2.99
N LEU A 90 -3.83 3.65 -3.05
CA LEU A 90 -4.82 2.66 -3.49
C LEU A 90 -5.69 2.27 -2.29
N LEU A 91 -6.97 2.63 -2.33
CA LEU A 91 -7.92 2.38 -1.26
C LEU A 91 -8.81 1.18 -1.60
N ASP A 92 -8.60 0.04 -0.96
CA ASP A 92 -9.39 -1.18 -1.21
C ASP A 92 -10.69 -1.16 -0.38
N LEU A 93 -11.83 -0.97 -1.05
CA LEU A 93 -13.13 -0.66 -0.44
C LEU A 93 -14.05 -1.88 -0.29
N GLY A 94 -13.59 -3.08 -0.62
CA GLY A 94 -14.39 -4.29 -0.49
C GLY A 94 -15.43 -4.49 -1.62
N GLY A 95 -16.34 -5.44 -1.41
CA GLY A 95 -17.19 -6.01 -2.48
C GLY A 95 -18.57 -5.38 -2.68
N LEU A 96 -19.12 -4.77 -1.64
CA LEU A 96 -20.51 -4.34 -1.60
C LEU A 96 -20.55 -2.83 -1.39
N PRO A 97 -21.36 -2.07 -2.16
CA PRO A 97 -21.50 -0.65 -1.93
C PRO A 97 -22.24 -0.41 -0.61
N SER A 98 -21.77 0.54 0.18
CA SER A 98 -22.38 0.94 1.45
C SER A 98 -22.26 2.44 1.69
N LYS A 99 -22.96 2.95 2.73
CA LYS A 99 -22.84 4.35 3.16
C LYS A 99 -21.42 4.67 3.64
N GLU A 100 -20.77 3.71 4.26
CA GLU A 100 -19.38 3.83 4.71
C GLU A 100 -18.42 3.93 3.51
N ASN A 101 -18.68 3.20 2.42
CA ASN A 101 -17.94 3.40 1.19
C ASN A 101 -18.16 4.79 0.60
N GLU A 102 -19.39 5.32 0.63
CA GLU A 102 -19.68 6.70 0.19
C GLU A 102 -18.80 7.72 0.93
N GLU A 103 -18.71 7.61 2.26
CA GLU A 103 -17.89 8.51 3.07
C GLU A 103 -16.40 8.46 2.71
N LEU A 104 -15.86 7.27 2.46
CA LEU A 104 -14.45 7.10 2.11
C LEU A 104 -14.16 7.51 0.67
N LEU A 105 -15.08 7.23 -0.26
CA LEU A 105 -14.95 7.59 -1.66
C LEU A 105 -14.95 9.12 -1.87
N LYS A 106 -15.55 9.91 -0.98
CA LYS A 106 -15.45 11.39 -1.00
C LYS A 106 -14.02 11.91 -0.85
N PHE A 107 -13.08 11.09 -0.39
CA PHE A 107 -11.65 11.42 -0.30
C PHE A 107 -10.84 10.92 -1.51
N CYS A 108 -11.47 10.21 -2.45
CA CYS A 108 -10.81 9.69 -3.64
C CYS A 108 -10.81 10.75 -4.76
N ASP A 109 -9.75 10.78 -5.57
CA ASP A 109 -9.71 11.55 -6.82
C ASP A 109 -10.20 10.70 -8.01
N TYR A 110 -9.94 9.40 -7.92
CA TYR A 110 -10.13 8.44 -8.99
C TYR A 110 -10.75 7.14 -8.47
N TYR A 111 -11.24 6.31 -9.39
CA TYR A 111 -11.58 4.93 -9.08
C TYR A 111 -11.12 3.92 -10.13
N ILE A 112 -10.93 2.69 -9.68
CA ILE A 112 -10.79 1.48 -10.49
C ILE A 112 -11.98 0.58 -10.17
N PHE A 113 -12.71 0.13 -11.19
CA PHE A 113 -13.90 -0.69 -11.01
C PHE A 113 -13.71 -2.10 -11.60
N LEU A 114 -13.63 -3.12 -10.74
CA LEU A 114 -13.59 -4.53 -11.14
C LEU A 114 -14.99 -5.17 -11.05
N LYS A 115 -15.59 -5.41 -12.21
CA LYS A 115 -16.96 -5.90 -12.35
C LYS A 115 -16.99 -7.38 -12.65
N ARG A 116 -17.99 -8.06 -12.13
CA ARG A 116 -18.40 -9.40 -12.55
C ARG A 116 -19.64 -9.25 -13.43
N PRO A 117 -19.56 -9.47 -14.75
CA PRO A 117 -20.70 -9.27 -15.64
C PRO A 117 -21.94 -10.07 -15.26
N ASP A 118 -21.77 -11.20 -14.57
CA ASP A 118 -22.85 -12.03 -14.01
C ASP A 118 -23.56 -11.41 -12.79
N LYS A 119 -23.20 -10.20 -12.38
CA LYS A 119 -23.78 -9.47 -11.24
C LYS A 119 -24.28 -8.07 -11.63
N PRO A 120 -25.20 -7.95 -12.61
CA PRO A 120 -25.62 -6.65 -13.16
C PRO A 120 -26.21 -5.71 -12.10
N GLU A 121 -27.03 -6.22 -11.18
CA GLU A 121 -27.63 -5.40 -10.12
C GLU A 121 -26.58 -4.76 -9.18
N LEU A 122 -25.53 -5.51 -8.82
CA LEU A 122 -24.45 -4.97 -7.99
C LEU A 122 -23.56 -4.01 -8.76
N ILE A 123 -23.36 -4.24 -10.06
CA ILE A 123 -22.68 -3.28 -10.93
C ILE A 123 -23.46 -1.96 -10.93
N GLN A 124 -24.77 -2.03 -11.11
CA GLN A 124 -25.65 -0.86 -11.12
C GLN A 124 -25.56 -0.10 -9.79
N LYS A 125 -25.70 -0.77 -8.64
CA LYS A 125 -25.59 -0.12 -7.32
C LYS A 125 -24.24 0.58 -7.10
N TRP A 126 -23.15 -0.04 -7.54
CA TRP A 126 -21.83 0.61 -7.49
C TRP A 126 -21.77 1.83 -8.42
N GLN A 127 -22.33 1.73 -9.62
CA GLN A 127 -22.36 2.84 -10.57
C GLN A 127 -23.17 4.02 -10.03
N GLU A 128 -24.37 3.76 -9.50
CA GLU A 128 -25.21 4.78 -8.85
C GLU A 128 -24.47 5.50 -7.72
N LEU A 129 -23.74 4.77 -6.87
CA LEU A 129 -22.92 5.36 -5.81
C LEU A 129 -21.79 6.23 -6.37
N LEU A 130 -21.07 5.76 -7.39
CA LEU A 130 -19.97 6.52 -8.00
C LEU A 130 -20.48 7.80 -8.68
N ASP A 131 -21.62 7.71 -9.37
CA ASP A 131 -22.27 8.82 -10.04
C ASP A 131 -22.81 9.85 -9.03
N PHE A 132 -23.38 9.40 -7.91
CA PHE A 132 -23.84 10.25 -6.81
C PHE A 132 -22.71 11.11 -6.23
N ILE A 133 -21.49 10.56 -6.11
CA ILE A 133 -20.33 11.31 -5.60
C ILE A 133 -19.85 12.38 -6.60
N GLY A 134 -20.06 12.17 -7.90
CA GLY A 134 -20.00 13.16 -8.97
C GLY A 134 -18.62 13.69 -9.38
N HIS A 135 -17.65 13.76 -8.47
CA HIS A 135 -16.31 14.30 -8.75
C HIS A 135 -15.26 13.23 -9.10
N LEU A 136 -15.57 11.96 -8.87
CA LEU A 136 -14.65 10.85 -9.08
C LEU A 136 -14.42 10.58 -10.58
N LYS A 137 -13.16 10.48 -10.97
CA LYS A 137 -12.78 10.17 -12.36
C LYS A 137 -12.45 8.68 -12.50
N PRO A 138 -13.06 7.94 -13.44
CA PRO A 138 -12.64 6.57 -13.74
C PRO A 138 -11.20 6.55 -14.26
N LEU A 139 -10.31 5.81 -13.59
CA LEU A 139 -9.00 5.46 -14.14
C LEU A 139 -9.05 4.16 -14.92
N ALA A 140 -9.77 3.17 -14.38
CA ALA A 140 -9.93 1.91 -15.06
C ALA A 140 -11.25 1.22 -14.76
N VAL A 141 -11.73 0.47 -15.74
CA VAL A 141 -12.92 -0.37 -15.64
C VAL A 141 -12.61 -1.73 -16.26
N PHE A 142 -12.65 -2.78 -15.44
CA PHE A 142 -12.32 -4.14 -15.83
C PHE A 142 -13.53 -5.06 -15.67
N ASP A 143 -13.78 -5.89 -16.68
CA ASP A 143 -14.64 -7.07 -16.54
C ASP A 143 -13.77 -8.25 -16.08
N SER A 144 -14.08 -8.81 -14.92
CA SER A 144 -13.42 -9.99 -14.35
C SER A 144 -14.26 -11.21 -14.66
N ILE A 145 -13.76 -12.08 -15.53
CA ILE A 145 -14.46 -13.28 -16.01
C ILE A 145 -13.65 -14.55 -15.71
N TRP A 146 -14.31 -15.71 -15.72
CA TRP A 146 -13.65 -17.00 -15.47
C TRP A 146 -13.09 -17.65 -16.73
N GLN A 147 -13.77 -17.47 -17.87
CA GLN A 147 -13.40 -18.04 -19.17
C GLN A 147 -13.49 -16.95 -20.25
N GLY A 148 -12.64 -17.03 -21.25
CA GLY A 148 -12.51 -16.05 -22.32
C GLY A 148 -11.05 -15.61 -22.49
N GLU A 149 -10.86 -14.47 -23.12
CA GLU A 149 -9.53 -13.91 -23.40
C GLU A 149 -9.33 -12.60 -22.62
N ALA A 150 -8.13 -12.42 -22.06
CA ALA A 150 -7.77 -11.15 -21.44
C ALA A 150 -7.47 -10.11 -22.53
N VAL A 151 -8.07 -8.92 -22.40
CA VAL A 151 -7.98 -7.88 -23.44
C VAL A 151 -7.73 -6.53 -22.79
N VAL A 152 -6.79 -5.77 -23.33
CA VAL A 152 -6.67 -4.33 -23.06
C VAL A 152 -7.40 -3.57 -24.15
N ARG A 153 -8.35 -2.72 -23.76
CA ARG A 153 -8.93 -1.70 -24.63
C ARG A 153 -8.33 -0.36 -24.26
N LYS A 154 -7.36 0.09 -25.06
CA LYS A 154 -6.69 1.38 -24.87
C LYS A 154 -7.65 2.50 -25.27
N ASP A 155 -8.31 3.09 -24.27
CA ASP A 155 -9.02 4.35 -24.40
C ASP A 155 -8.17 5.44 -23.71
N PRO A 156 -7.88 6.57 -24.40
CA PRO A 156 -6.99 7.61 -23.89
C PRO A 156 -7.52 8.31 -22.61
N LYS A 157 -8.80 8.17 -22.29
CA LYS A 157 -9.42 8.77 -21.10
C LYS A 157 -9.59 7.78 -19.94
N ILE A 158 -9.91 6.52 -20.24
CA ILE A 158 -10.21 5.48 -19.24
C ILE A 158 -9.58 4.15 -19.67
N PHE A 159 -8.78 3.52 -18.81
CA PHE A 159 -8.24 2.21 -19.11
C PHE A 159 -9.33 1.15 -19.02
N ARG A 160 -9.60 0.41 -20.11
CA ARG A 160 -10.62 -0.65 -20.10
C ARG A 160 -9.98 -1.99 -20.39
N GLY A 161 -10.54 -3.05 -19.84
CA GLY A 161 -10.08 -4.39 -20.20
C GLY A 161 -10.90 -5.52 -19.63
N ILE A 162 -10.51 -6.73 -20.01
CA ILE A 162 -11.03 -7.99 -19.51
C ILE A 162 -9.89 -8.68 -18.78
N LEU A 163 -10.14 -9.12 -17.55
CA LEU A 163 -9.23 -9.90 -16.73
C LEU A 163 -9.82 -11.31 -16.58
N VAL A 164 -9.03 -12.33 -16.89
CA VAL A 164 -9.48 -13.72 -16.88
C VAL A 164 -8.84 -14.45 -15.71
N LYS A 165 -9.65 -15.19 -14.95
CA LYS A 165 -9.18 -16.10 -13.89
C LYS A 165 -8.23 -15.41 -12.89
N LEU A 166 -8.72 -14.34 -12.26
CA LEU A 166 -8.07 -13.71 -11.09
C LEU A 166 -8.19 -14.62 -9.86
N ASP A 167 -7.39 -15.67 -9.84
CA ASP A 167 -7.41 -16.72 -8.83
C ASP A 167 -6.15 -16.68 -7.94
N ARG A 168 -6.28 -17.15 -6.70
CA ARG A 168 -5.16 -17.18 -5.74
C ARG A 168 -4.12 -18.25 -6.08
N SER A 169 -4.52 -19.33 -6.76
CA SER A 169 -3.63 -20.39 -7.23
C SER A 169 -2.73 -19.95 -8.39
N GLY A 170 -3.08 -18.87 -9.08
CA GLY A 170 -2.29 -18.32 -10.17
C GLY A 170 -3.13 -17.45 -11.10
N VAL A 171 -2.47 -16.46 -11.71
CA VAL A 171 -3.06 -15.57 -12.72
C VAL A 171 -2.46 -15.89 -14.09
N PRO A 172 -3.28 -16.15 -15.12
CA PRO A 172 -2.82 -16.35 -16.49
C PRO A 172 -1.88 -15.25 -17.00
N GLU A 173 -0.96 -15.60 -17.90
CA GLU A 173 0.05 -14.66 -18.44
C GLU A 173 -0.59 -13.48 -19.17
N ASP A 174 -1.59 -13.74 -20.03
CA ASP A 174 -2.34 -12.70 -20.74
C ASP A 174 -2.98 -11.68 -19.78
N THR A 175 -3.59 -12.16 -18.69
CA THR A 175 -4.17 -11.31 -17.64
C THR A 175 -3.09 -10.55 -16.87
N ARG A 176 -1.92 -11.17 -16.62
CA ARG A 176 -0.77 -10.48 -16.02
C ARG A 176 -0.25 -9.35 -16.89
N GLU A 177 -0.21 -9.53 -18.22
CA GLU A 177 0.18 -8.48 -19.17
C GLU A 177 -0.84 -7.32 -19.21
N VAL A 178 -2.16 -7.60 -19.09
CA VAL A 178 -3.17 -6.54 -18.91
C VAL A 178 -2.90 -5.69 -17.67
N ILE A 179 -2.64 -6.33 -16.52
CA ILE A 179 -2.38 -5.63 -15.26
C ILE A 179 -1.06 -4.86 -15.32
N LYS A 180 -0.03 -5.43 -15.95
CA LYS A 180 1.27 -4.77 -16.16
C LYS A 180 1.14 -3.54 -17.06
N SER A 181 0.39 -3.63 -18.16
CA SER A 181 0.10 -2.48 -19.02
C SER A 181 -0.64 -1.37 -18.25
N PHE A 182 -1.54 -1.74 -17.34
CA PHE A 182 -2.19 -0.76 -16.46
C PHE A 182 -1.21 -0.15 -15.44
N ALA A 183 -0.28 -0.93 -14.89
CA ALA A 183 0.77 -0.41 -14.01
C ALA A 183 1.69 0.60 -14.72
N GLU A 184 2.02 0.35 -15.99
CA GLU A 184 2.76 1.29 -16.84
C GLU A 184 1.98 2.58 -17.09
N TYR A 185 0.67 2.48 -17.34
CA TYR A 185 -0.20 3.65 -17.44
C TYR A 185 -0.20 4.48 -16.14
N LEU A 186 -0.25 3.83 -14.97
CA LEU A 186 -0.14 4.53 -13.68
C LEU A 186 1.23 5.19 -13.49
N LYS A 187 2.32 4.51 -13.88
CA LYS A 187 3.68 5.10 -13.86
C LYS A 187 3.78 6.32 -14.77
N GLN A 188 3.23 6.26 -15.98
CA GLN A 188 3.23 7.40 -16.89
C GLN A 188 2.45 8.58 -16.30
N LYS A 189 1.33 8.30 -15.62
CA LYS A 189 0.46 9.31 -15.04
C LYS A 189 1.01 9.95 -13.76
N PHE A 190 1.63 9.15 -12.88
CA PHE A 190 2.01 9.57 -11.53
C PHE A 190 3.53 9.61 -11.29
N GLY A 191 4.33 9.16 -12.26
CA GLY A 191 5.78 9.04 -12.14
C GLY A 191 6.23 7.71 -11.55
N GLY A 192 7.53 7.47 -11.59
CA GLY A 192 8.18 6.33 -10.95
C GLY A 192 9.67 6.30 -11.22
N THR A 193 10.46 6.06 -10.18
CA THR A 193 11.92 6.04 -10.24
C THR A 193 12.40 4.64 -9.85
N LYS A 194 12.95 3.90 -10.82
CA LYS A 194 13.54 2.60 -10.54
C LYS A 194 14.79 2.76 -9.67
N ILE A 195 15.03 1.78 -8.81
CA ILE A 195 16.21 1.68 -7.97
C ILE A 195 16.94 0.41 -8.37
N ASP A 196 18.12 0.58 -8.97
CA ASP A 196 18.90 -0.52 -9.53
C ASP A 196 19.69 -1.29 -8.47
N SER A 197 19.91 -0.72 -7.28
CA SER A 197 20.55 -1.41 -6.16
C SER A 197 19.53 -2.19 -5.32
N LYS A 198 19.91 -3.38 -4.84
CA LYS A 198 19.06 -4.20 -3.96
C LYS A 198 18.60 -3.43 -2.71
N PHE A 199 19.54 -2.75 -2.05
CA PHE A 199 19.27 -1.89 -0.91
C PHE A 199 19.73 -0.47 -1.20
N LYS A 200 18.89 0.51 -0.84
CA LYS A 200 19.25 1.92 -0.81
C LYS A 200 18.88 2.48 0.55
N ILE A 201 19.87 3.02 1.25
CA ILE A 201 19.70 3.61 2.58
C ILE A 201 19.91 5.12 2.48
N GLU A 202 18.91 5.88 2.88
CA GLU A 202 19.00 7.34 2.99
C GLU A 202 18.93 7.72 4.47
N VAL A 203 19.91 8.49 4.93
CA VAL A 203 19.97 8.97 6.32
C VAL A 203 19.83 10.48 6.31
N LYS A 204 18.74 10.99 6.89
CA LYS A 204 18.55 12.43 7.14
C LYS A 204 18.85 12.72 8.60
N ASP A 205 19.63 13.77 8.85
CA ASP A 205 20.00 14.16 10.20
C ASP A 205 19.06 15.26 10.73
N PHE A 206 18.50 15.04 11.92
CA PHE A 206 17.71 16.02 12.66
C PHE A 206 18.41 16.33 14.00
N ASN A 207 17.92 17.34 14.73
CA ASN A 207 18.54 17.75 16.00
C ASN A 207 18.61 16.60 17.02
N ASP A 208 17.48 15.92 17.27
CA ASP A 208 17.37 14.91 18.33
C ASP A 208 17.44 13.46 17.83
N PHE A 209 17.33 13.23 16.53
CA PHE A 209 17.31 11.89 15.94
C PHE A 209 17.87 11.89 14.52
N ILE A 210 18.21 10.70 14.02
CA ILE A 210 18.41 10.48 12.59
C ILE A 210 17.20 9.73 12.01
N PHE A 211 16.82 10.06 10.78
CA PHE A 211 15.80 9.34 10.03
C PHE A 211 16.46 8.42 9.02
N VAL A 212 16.29 7.12 9.19
CA VAL A 212 16.88 6.06 8.38
C VAL A 212 15.80 5.48 7.47
N SER A 213 15.81 5.88 6.20
CA SER A 213 14.92 5.36 5.17
C SER A 213 15.57 4.20 4.43
N VAL A 214 14.94 3.03 4.49
CA VAL A 214 15.39 1.81 3.84
C VAL A 214 14.47 1.51 2.66
N VAL A 215 15.05 1.46 1.47
CA VAL A 215 14.35 1.07 0.25
C VAL A 215 14.93 -0.22 -0.29
N ILE A 216 14.05 -1.19 -0.54
CA ILE A 216 14.36 -2.43 -1.26
C ILE A 216 14.08 -2.15 -2.74
N GLY A 217 15.13 -2.20 -3.57
CA GLY A 217 15.06 -2.03 -5.02
C GLY A 217 14.62 -3.33 -5.74
N GLU A 218 14.94 -3.43 -7.03
CA GLU A 218 14.56 -4.56 -7.88
C GLU A 218 13.03 -4.83 -7.87
N ASN A 219 12.60 -5.99 -7.37
CA ASN A 219 11.19 -6.37 -7.23
C ASN A 219 10.57 -5.92 -5.88
N GLY A 220 11.34 -5.23 -5.02
CA GLY A 220 10.90 -4.78 -3.71
C GLY A 220 10.71 -5.90 -2.69
N ILE A 221 11.25 -7.10 -2.97
CA ILE A 221 11.19 -8.28 -2.11
C ILE A 221 12.57 -8.50 -1.49
N ILE A 222 12.57 -8.85 -0.21
CA ILE A 222 13.75 -9.29 0.52
C ILE A 222 13.49 -10.70 1.04
N GLU A 223 14.46 -11.58 0.83
CA GLU A 223 14.50 -12.93 1.38
C GLU A 223 15.25 -12.95 2.71
N VAL A 224 14.96 -13.94 3.56
CA VAL A 224 15.59 -14.06 4.89
C VAL A 224 17.12 -14.18 4.78
N ALA A 225 17.62 -14.86 3.74
CA ALA A 225 19.06 -15.00 3.50
C ALA A 225 19.77 -13.66 3.21
N GLU A 226 19.03 -12.64 2.77
CA GLU A 226 19.55 -11.31 2.46
C GLU A 226 19.56 -10.38 3.70
N LEU A 227 19.00 -10.81 4.84
CA LEU A 227 18.96 -10.00 6.06
C LEU A 227 20.34 -9.57 6.56
N PRO A 228 21.38 -10.43 6.62
CA PRO A 228 22.70 -10.02 7.08
C PRO A 228 23.29 -8.87 6.24
N GLU A 229 23.07 -8.91 4.92
CA GLU A 229 23.53 -7.89 3.99
C GLU A 229 22.78 -6.57 4.20
N LEU A 230 21.45 -6.62 4.36
CA LEU A 230 20.67 -5.43 4.73
C LEU A 230 21.23 -4.76 6.00
N LEU A 231 21.49 -5.54 7.06
CA LEU A 231 22.00 -5.00 8.31
C LEU A 231 23.41 -4.42 8.16
N ARG A 232 24.25 -4.99 7.29
CA ARG A 232 25.58 -4.45 6.95
C ARG A 232 25.45 -3.07 6.29
N VAL A 233 24.65 -2.96 5.23
CA VAL A 233 24.47 -1.70 4.48
C VAL A 233 23.83 -0.62 5.36
N VAL A 234 22.88 -0.97 6.22
CA VAL A 234 22.29 -0.03 7.18
C VAL A 234 23.33 0.50 8.16
N ARG A 235 24.17 -0.37 8.74
CA ARG A 235 25.24 0.04 9.67
C ARG A 235 26.24 0.97 9.00
N GLU A 236 26.65 0.67 7.77
CA GLU A 236 27.57 1.50 7.01
C GLU A 236 26.99 2.89 6.70
N ALA A 237 25.73 2.95 6.28
CA ALA A 237 25.07 4.22 5.95
C ALA A 237 24.83 5.11 7.18
N VAL A 238 24.47 4.49 8.31
CA VAL A 238 24.24 5.16 9.59
C VAL A 238 25.56 5.58 10.24
N GLY A 239 26.56 4.70 10.24
CA GLY A 239 27.85 4.92 10.91
C GLY A 239 27.66 5.31 12.38
N THR A 240 28.30 6.41 12.78
CA THR A 240 28.23 6.96 14.16
C THR A 240 27.21 8.09 14.30
N LYS A 241 26.43 8.41 13.26
CA LYS A 241 25.52 9.59 13.24
C LYS A 241 24.43 9.54 14.32
N TYR A 242 24.11 8.36 14.84
CA TYR A 242 23.09 8.18 15.87
C TYR A 242 23.62 8.34 17.31
N TYR A 243 24.92 8.56 17.50
CA TYR A 243 25.49 8.73 18.85
C TYR A 243 24.90 9.96 19.53
N GLY A 244 24.34 9.76 20.72
CA GLY A 244 23.65 10.83 21.46
C GLY A 244 22.31 11.28 20.85
N LYS A 245 21.79 10.56 19.85
CA LYS A 245 20.54 10.83 19.16
C LYS A 245 19.61 9.61 19.19
N GLY A 246 18.33 9.82 18.91
CA GLY A 246 17.40 8.74 18.58
C GLY A 246 17.55 8.29 17.13
N VAL A 247 16.87 7.20 16.78
CA VAL A 247 16.78 6.69 15.41
C VAL A 247 15.30 6.48 15.08
N VAL A 248 14.87 7.00 13.94
CA VAL A 248 13.57 6.69 13.34
C VAL A 248 13.81 5.85 12.08
N ILE A 249 13.30 4.62 12.08
CA ILE A 249 13.40 3.68 10.96
C ILE A 249 12.15 3.83 10.08
N SER A 250 12.37 4.00 8.78
CA SER A 250 11.31 4.04 7.77
C SER A 250 11.65 3.07 6.64
N GLY A 251 10.63 2.47 6.04
CA GLY A 251 10.81 1.56 4.93
C GLY A 251 9.67 0.57 4.82
N ARG A 252 9.38 0.12 3.60
CA ARG A 252 8.42 -0.95 3.37
C ARG A 252 9.13 -2.30 3.47
N LEU A 253 9.44 -2.67 4.70
CA LEU A 253 10.17 -3.87 5.05
C LEU A 253 9.24 -4.89 5.71
N PRO A 254 9.53 -6.20 5.61
CA PRO A 254 8.88 -7.19 6.45
C PRO A 254 9.20 -6.93 7.94
N ILE A 255 8.30 -7.39 8.82
CA ILE A 255 8.38 -7.15 10.27
C ILE A 255 9.74 -7.58 10.83
N TRP A 256 10.24 -8.75 10.44
CA TRP A 256 11.54 -9.27 10.90
C TRP A 256 12.72 -8.38 10.51
N ALA A 257 12.68 -7.71 9.35
CA ALA A 257 13.74 -6.78 8.94
C ALA A 257 13.67 -5.47 9.74
N HIS A 258 12.46 -4.95 9.98
CA HIS A 258 12.25 -3.81 10.89
C HIS A 258 12.81 -4.11 12.28
N SER A 259 12.44 -5.26 12.86
CA SER A 259 12.92 -5.68 14.19
C SER A 259 14.44 -5.85 14.23
N ALA A 260 15.04 -6.43 13.19
CA ALA A 260 16.48 -6.61 13.13
C ALA A 260 17.23 -5.27 13.00
N ILE A 261 16.73 -4.32 12.20
CA ILE A 261 17.31 -2.97 12.13
C ILE A 261 17.20 -2.24 13.47
N ALA A 262 16.03 -2.31 14.11
CA ALA A 262 15.81 -1.75 15.44
C ALA A 262 16.81 -2.32 16.45
N HIS A 263 17.06 -3.62 16.40
CA HIS A 263 18.00 -4.28 17.30
C HIS A 263 19.46 -3.86 17.07
N ILE A 264 19.94 -3.76 15.82
CA ILE A 264 21.33 -3.37 15.56
C ILE A 264 21.59 -1.88 15.87
N LEU A 265 20.55 -1.04 15.87
CA LEU A 265 20.62 0.38 16.20
C LEU A 265 20.19 0.68 17.64
N HIS A 266 19.92 -0.34 18.46
CA HIS A 266 19.45 -0.18 19.83
C HIS A 266 20.31 0.72 20.74
N PRO A 267 21.63 0.91 20.54
CA PRO A 267 22.41 1.82 21.40
C PRO A 267 22.04 3.30 21.23
N ALA A 268 21.16 3.65 20.27
CA ALA A 268 20.58 4.98 20.18
C ALA A 268 19.81 5.36 21.45
N ARG A 269 19.59 6.66 21.67
CA ARG A 269 18.78 7.13 22.81
C ARG A 269 17.37 6.55 22.80
N PHE A 270 16.78 6.44 21.62
CA PHE A 270 15.53 5.74 21.39
C PHE A 270 15.50 5.16 19.97
N ILE A 271 14.66 4.14 19.78
CA ILE A 271 14.30 3.58 18.48
C ILE A 271 12.81 3.85 18.25
N ALA A 272 12.48 4.37 17.08
CA ALA A 272 11.12 4.58 16.63
C ALA A 272 10.90 4.03 15.21
N HIS A 273 9.68 3.62 14.91
CA HIS A 273 9.26 3.25 13.55
C HIS A 273 8.36 4.34 12.98
N PHE A 274 8.72 4.86 11.81
CA PHE A 274 7.92 5.84 11.10
C PHE A 274 6.61 5.20 10.60
N ASP A 275 5.49 5.82 10.95
CA ASP A 275 4.19 5.50 10.39
C ASP A 275 3.64 6.72 9.64
N PRO A 276 3.50 6.65 8.29
CA PRO A 276 2.99 7.77 7.50
C PRO A 276 1.54 8.13 7.85
N ARG A 277 0.76 7.23 8.44
CA ARG A 277 -0.61 7.52 8.91
C ARG A 277 -0.61 8.41 10.14
N LEU A 278 0.43 8.32 10.96
CA LEU A 278 0.62 9.10 12.18
C LEU A 278 1.49 10.34 11.96
N LYS A 279 2.08 10.49 10.76
CA LYS A 279 3.03 11.57 10.43
C LYS A 279 4.19 11.66 11.43
N GLY A 280 4.65 10.51 11.92
CA GLY A 280 5.62 10.47 13.01
C GLY A 280 6.21 9.09 13.27
N GLY A 281 7.30 9.07 14.04
CA GLY A 281 7.93 7.86 14.55
C GLY A 281 7.33 7.43 15.87
N VAL A 282 6.80 6.20 15.95
CA VAL A 282 6.34 5.61 17.20
C VAL A 282 7.52 4.99 17.93
N ILE A 283 7.85 5.48 19.13
CA ILE A 283 8.95 4.96 19.94
C ILE A 283 8.61 3.54 20.42
N VAL A 284 9.53 2.60 20.17
CA VAL A 284 9.40 1.19 20.56
C VAL A 284 10.46 0.74 21.58
N ALA A 285 11.56 1.49 21.70
CA ALA A 285 12.59 1.26 22.70
C ALA A 285 13.25 2.60 23.07
N THR A 286 13.68 2.76 24.32
CA THR A 286 14.36 3.97 24.80
C THR A 286 15.30 3.64 25.95
N HIS A 287 16.45 4.29 25.97
CA HIS A 287 17.40 4.32 27.10
C HIS A 287 17.42 5.71 27.77
N ASP A 288 16.59 6.65 27.29
CA ASP A 288 16.51 8.01 27.79
C ASP A 288 15.15 8.23 28.46
N PRO A 289 15.12 8.56 29.77
CA PRO A 289 13.88 8.69 30.55
C PRO A 289 13.00 9.87 30.11
N ARG A 290 13.49 10.74 29.22
CA ARG A 290 12.68 11.82 28.62
C ARG A 290 11.69 11.32 27.57
N TYR A 291 11.85 10.09 27.08
CA TYR A 291 10.97 9.49 26.08
C TYR A 291 10.29 8.24 26.62
N ASN A 292 9.09 7.97 26.10
CA ASN A 292 8.29 6.82 26.50
C ASN A 292 7.99 5.90 25.32
N ILE A 293 7.89 4.59 25.57
CA ILE A 293 7.39 3.64 24.58
C ILE A 293 5.94 4.02 24.22
N GLY A 294 5.62 4.04 22.93
CA GLY A 294 4.32 4.49 22.39
C GLY A 294 4.23 5.99 22.13
N GLN A 295 5.20 6.79 22.57
CA GLN A 295 5.27 8.21 22.21
C GLN A 295 5.48 8.37 20.71
N ILE A 296 4.78 9.32 20.10
CA ILE A 296 4.95 9.70 18.69
C ILE A 296 5.88 10.90 18.62
N ILE A 297 7.00 10.76 17.90
CA ILE A 297 7.85 11.87 17.49
C ILE A 297 7.33 12.41 16.16
N PRO A 298 6.77 13.64 16.10
CA PRO A 298 6.29 14.21 14.84
C PRO A 298 7.44 14.39 13.85
N ILE A 299 7.21 14.08 12.57
CA ILE A 299 8.22 14.21 11.51
C ILE A 299 7.60 14.92 10.33
N ASN A 300 8.07 16.14 10.08
CA ASN A 300 7.75 16.90 8.88
C ASN A 300 8.90 16.69 7.88
N LEU A 301 8.71 15.77 6.93
CA LEU A 301 9.71 15.40 5.92
C LEU A 301 9.78 16.36 4.73
#